data_AF-A0A3A9SQF8-F1
#
_entry.id   AF-A0A3A9SQF8-F1
#
_cell.length_a   1.000
_cell.length_b   1.000
_cell.length_c   1.000
_cell.angle_alpha   90.00
_cell.angle_beta   90.00
_cell.angle_gamma   90.00
#
_symmetry.space_group_name_H-M   'P 1'
#
loop_
_entity.id
_entity.type
_entity.pdbx_description
1 polymer ?
#
loop_
_entity_poly.entity_id
_entity_poly.type
_entity_poly.pdbx_seq_one_letter_code
_entity_poly.pdbx_strand_id
1 'polypeptide(L)'
;MRKIYTKAFSVMLSLTMVLTACSAPGKGTDTAEEYVNEDILNNGEQANDAASQDASIVVAENLTQPALEQGAASASTSTATQEQPAQETPEEEKAPDRCYMVFIGDSQMENGLSERTDIAHLVAERVPHAKVYNLGIGGTTACVEMSTSDTNLDNWDSPSFNGICYGLAGKIDVDGVFANREDVRHAIKEINPATVDYYFIEYGANDFFQKMPLDNTQHDGNDLHTFYGGLERGIATLKEISPQAKIVIMTPFYGIYTDGNGKYLGDSYIVSNGVDTLANYARKALNVADDMDVIDFDCMNDKRFDLYLDTADEYLMDGTHLTLKGRQVVARLLAHIPNFYEENEPYEYLEQDYIKIADFDPEEYFMVPNSELKEANFNKLIREGGFPLAREHGAADDN
;
A
#
# COMPACT_ATOMS: atom_id res chain seq x y z
N MET A 1 -17.70 -56.21 20.11
CA MET A 1 -18.90 -56.19 20.98
C MET A 1 -18.84 -54.92 21.82
N ARG A 2 -19.46 -53.82 21.36
CA ARG A 2 -20.76 -53.25 21.77
C ARG A 2 -20.81 -52.67 23.20
N LYS A 3 -20.85 -51.33 23.27
CA LYS A 3 -21.86 -50.41 23.89
C LYS A 3 -21.18 -49.05 24.10
N ILE A 4 -21.36 -48.03 23.25
CA ILE A 4 -22.49 -47.06 23.15
C ILE A 4 -22.98 -46.54 24.51
N TYR A 5 -22.67 -45.27 24.81
CA TYR A 5 -23.54 -44.37 25.55
C TYR A 5 -23.46 -42.95 24.98
N THR A 6 -24.56 -42.56 24.34
CA THR A 6 -24.93 -41.23 23.88
C THR A 6 -25.48 -40.43 25.06
N LYS A 7 -25.14 -39.14 25.17
CA LYS A 7 -25.96 -38.16 25.91
C LYS A 7 -26.12 -36.91 25.06
N ALA A 8 -27.32 -36.77 24.50
CA ALA A 8 -27.84 -35.55 23.92
C ALA A 8 -28.32 -34.63 25.05
N PHE A 9 -28.05 -33.34 24.94
CA PHE A 9 -28.60 -32.31 25.81
C PHE A 9 -29.40 -31.36 24.92
N SER A 10 -30.74 -31.49 24.96
CA SER A 10 -31.66 -30.51 24.42
C SER A 10 -31.77 -29.36 25.41
N VAL A 11 -31.49 -28.14 24.97
CA VAL A 11 -31.98 -26.92 25.65
C VAL A 11 -32.78 -26.13 24.64
N MET A 12 -34.06 -26.05 24.96
CA MET A 12 -35.13 -25.30 24.32
C MET A 12 -34.95 -23.82 24.69
N LEU A 13 -34.65 -22.95 23.71
CA LEU A 13 -34.65 -21.50 23.95
C LEU A 13 -35.93 -20.90 23.34
N SER A 14 -36.69 -20.26 24.22
CA SER A 14 -38.02 -19.73 24.00
C SER A 14 -37.94 -18.34 23.37
N LEU A 15 -38.63 -18.19 22.23
CA LEU A 15 -38.85 -16.95 21.53
C LEU A 15 -39.81 -16.07 22.36
N THR A 16 -39.36 -14.91 22.83
CA THR A 16 -40.26 -13.94 23.49
C THR A 16 -40.24 -12.64 22.69
N MET A 17 -41.24 -12.45 21.82
CA MET A 17 -41.55 -11.16 21.22
C MET A 17 -42.25 -10.28 22.25
N VAL A 18 -41.70 -9.09 22.53
CA VAL A 18 -42.43 -8.01 23.19
C VAL A 18 -42.64 -6.90 22.18
N LEU A 19 -43.88 -6.80 21.71
CA LEU A 19 -44.41 -5.65 20.97
C LEU A 19 -44.96 -4.64 22.00
N THR A 20 -44.49 -3.41 21.96
CA THR A 20 -45.25 -2.26 22.47
C THR A 20 -45.10 -1.08 21.51
N ALA A 21 -46.22 -0.74 20.88
CA ALA A 21 -46.42 0.49 20.12
C ALA A 21 -47.13 1.52 21.00
N CYS A 22 -46.70 2.78 20.94
CA CYS A 22 -47.51 3.98 21.19
C CYS A 22 -46.83 5.20 20.53
N SER A 23 -47.65 6.11 20.01
CA SER A 23 -47.38 7.07 18.94
C SER A 23 -47.20 8.53 19.41
N ALA A 24 -46.14 9.20 18.89
CA ALA A 24 -45.96 10.60 18.38
C ALA A 24 -46.41 11.87 19.18
N PRO A 25 -45.97 13.12 18.84
CA PRO A 25 -44.75 13.60 18.14
C PRO A 25 -43.98 14.72 18.91
N GLY A 26 -42.68 14.90 18.66
CA GLY A 26 -41.92 16.05 19.20
C GLY A 26 -40.52 16.21 18.61
N LYS A 27 -40.26 17.40 18.05
CA LYS A 27 -39.05 17.91 17.40
C LYS A 27 -37.68 17.50 18.01
N GLY A 28 -36.77 17.09 17.12
CA GLY A 28 -35.38 17.55 17.06
C GLY A 28 -34.34 16.73 17.83
N THR A 29 -33.62 15.86 17.11
CA THR A 29 -32.17 15.55 17.23
C THR A 29 -31.82 14.60 16.09
N ASP A 30 -30.80 14.92 15.30
CA ASP A 30 -30.19 13.99 14.34
C ASP A 30 -29.64 12.80 15.11
N THR A 31 -30.19 11.62 14.86
CA THR A 31 -29.72 10.35 15.41
C THR A 31 -28.93 9.62 14.34
N ALA A 32 -27.64 9.38 14.60
CA ALA A 32 -26.81 8.48 13.81
C ALA A 32 -27.45 7.09 13.77
N GLU A 33 -27.62 6.54 12.56
CA GLU A 33 -28.06 5.17 12.37
C GLU A 33 -26.87 4.22 12.62
N GLU A 34 -26.95 3.42 13.67
CA GLU A 34 -26.00 2.37 14.00
C GLU A 34 -26.24 1.18 13.06
N TYR A 35 -25.32 0.96 12.12
CA TYR A 35 -25.33 -0.23 11.27
C TYR A 35 -24.51 -1.34 11.94
N VAL A 36 -25.20 -2.30 12.57
CA VAL A 36 -24.59 -3.54 13.04
C VAL A 36 -24.58 -4.54 11.88
N ASN A 37 -23.41 -4.85 11.35
CA ASN A 37 -23.24 -5.89 10.33
C ASN A 37 -23.04 -7.24 11.04
N GLU A 38 -24.01 -8.14 10.98
CA GLU A 38 -24.03 -9.41 11.75
C GLU A 38 -23.17 -10.55 11.16
N ASP A 39 -22.37 -10.32 10.11
CA ASP A 39 -21.66 -11.41 9.40
C ASP A 39 -20.18 -11.65 9.78
N ILE A 40 -19.65 -11.05 10.86
CA ILE A 40 -18.26 -11.31 11.30
C ILE A 40 -18.19 -12.38 12.40
N LEU A 41 -18.84 -13.55 12.23
CA LEU A 41 -18.58 -14.72 13.10
C LEU A 41 -18.87 -16.03 12.37
N ASN A 42 -17.90 -16.60 11.65
CA ASN A 42 -17.60 -18.05 11.65
C ASN A 42 -16.46 -18.44 10.67
N ASN A 43 -15.22 -18.46 11.16
CA ASN A 43 -14.36 -19.66 11.24
C ASN A 43 -12.97 -19.31 11.80
N GLY A 44 -12.57 -20.02 12.88
CA GLY A 44 -11.30 -19.87 13.61
C GLY A 44 -10.07 -20.44 12.88
N GLU A 45 -8.83 -20.34 13.38
CA GLU A 45 -8.40 -20.38 14.79
C GLU A 45 -7.17 -19.49 15.11
N GLN A 46 -7.32 -18.71 16.19
CA GLN A 46 -6.36 -18.30 17.24
C GLN A 46 -4.89 -17.91 16.93
N ALA A 47 -4.61 -16.62 17.13
CA ALA A 47 -3.63 -16.17 18.13
C ALA A 47 -4.14 -14.90 18.84
N ASN A 48 -4.12 -14.92 20.18
CA ASN A 48 -4.58 -13.84 21.04
C ASN A 48 -3.68 -12.61 20.91
N ASP A 49 -4.27 -11.44 20.66
CA ASP A 49 -3.87 -10.23 21.36
C ASP A 49 -5.06 -9.29 21.55
N ALA A 50 -5.11 -8.69 22.73
CA ALA A 50 -6.28 -8.02 23.27
C ALA A 50 -6.46 -6.60 22.70
N ALA A 51 -7.41 -6.42 21.79
CA ALA A 51 -8.05 -5.14 21.50
C ALA A 51 -9.41 -5.31 20.81
N SER A 52 -10.30 -6.16 21.33
CA SER A 52 -11.72 -6.04 21.01
C SER A 52 -12.31 -4.91 21.87
N GLN A 53 -12.07 -3.66 21.49
CA GLN A 53 -12.90 -2.56 21.98
C GLN A 53 -14.12 -2.44 21.06
N ASP A 54 -15.30 -2.29 21.66
CA ASP A 54 -16.54 -1.77 21.07
C ASP A 54 -16.26 -0.39 20.44
N ALA A 55 -15.54 -0.36 19.32
CA ALA A 55 -15.38 0.84 18.52
C ALA A 55 -16.65 1.00 17.71
N SER A 56 -17.56 1.87 18.17
CA SER A 56 -18.72 2.27 17.38
C SER A 56 -18.22 2.89 16.07
N ILE A 57 -18.53 2.26 14.94
CA ILE A 57 -18.19 2.77 13.61
C ILE A 57 -18.83 4.14 13.41
N VAL A 58 -18.04 5.11 12.93
CA VAL A 58 -18.50 6.45 12.58
C VAL A 58 -18.70 6.51 11.08
N VAL A 59 -19.95 6.43 10.62
CA VAL A 59 -20.27 6.60 9.20
C VAL A 59 -20.20 8.09 8.84
N ALA A 60 -19.19 8.47 8.05
CA ALA A 60 -19.00 9.84 7.60
C ALA A 60 -19.78 10.13 6.32
N GLU A 61 -20.73 11.05 6.38
CA GLU A 61 -21.46 11.52 5.18
C GLU A 61 -20.59 12.44 4.31
N ASN A 62 -19.78 13.30 4.94
CA ASN A 62 -18.92 14.30 4.29
C ASN A 62 -17.49 14.19 4.82
N LEU A 63 -16.75 13.21 4.30
CA LEU A 63 -15.34 13.03 4.61
C LEU A 63 -14.49 14.00 3.79
N THR A 64 -13.64 14.79 4.45
CA THR A 64 -12.68 15.64 3.73
C THR A 64 -11.53 14.77 3.23
N GLN A 65 -11.33 14.74 1.91
CA GLN A 65 -10.11 14.20 1.32
C GLN A 65 -9.09 15.35 1.23
N PRO A 66 -7.94 15.26 1.91
CA PRO A 66 -6.86 16.23 1.73
C PRO A 66 -6.34 16.20 0.29
N ALA A 67 -6.07 17.37 -0.28
CA ALA A 67 -5.35 17.48 -1.54
C ALA A 67 -3.89 17.79 -1.25
N LEU A 68 -2.97 17.06 -1.88
CA LEU A 68 -1.55 17.42 -1.85
C LEU A 68 -1.35 18.77 -2.55
N GLU A 69 -0.96 19.79 -1.80
CA GLU A 69 -0.47 21.04 -2.38
C GLU A 69 0.95 20.83 -2.91
N GLN A 70 1.09 20.55 -4.20
CA GLN A 70 2.40 20.56 -4.86
C GLN A 70 2.85 22.00 -5.12
N GLY A 71 4.05 22.34 -4.64
CA GLY A 71 4.75 23.56 -5.04
C GLY A 71 5.06 23.52 -6.54
N ALA A 72 4.78 24.62 -7.25
CA ALA A 72 5.04 24.71 -8.68
C ALA A 72 6.56 24.67 -9.01
N ALA A 73 6.89 23.84 -10.01
CA ALA A 73 8.15 23.80 -10.81
C ALA A 73 9.37 23.17 -10.10
N SER A 74 10.31 22.49 -10.78
CA SER A 74 10.73 22.51 -12.19
C SER A 74 11.45 21.21 -12.51
N ALA A 75 11.21 20.65 -13.69
CA ALA A 75 12.07 19.63 -14.28
C ALA A 75 13.51 20.18 -14.44
N SER A 76 14.47 19.55 -13.78
CA SER A 76 15.94 19.62 -13.99
C SER A 76 16.57 18.72 -12.93
N THR A 77 17.39 17.71 -13.19
CA THR A 77 18.20 17.35 -14.35
C THR A 77 18.51 15.86 -14.21
N SER A 78 18.33 15.07 -15.26
CA SER A 78 19.18 13.90 -15.50
C SER A 78 20.01 14.20 -16.76
N THR A 79 21.31 14.01 -16.60
CA THR A 79 22.43 14.19 -17.52
C THR A 79 22.04 14.25 -19.01
N ALA A 80 22.13 15.44 -19.60
CA ALA A 80 22.04 15.64 -21.03
C ALA A 80 23.22 14.92 -21.74
N THR A 81 22.93 13.79 -22.37
CA THR A 81 23.71 13.33 -23.51
C THR A 81 22.98 13.86 -24.75
N GLN A 82 23.68 14.66 -25.56
CA GLN A 82 23.10 15.35 -26.71
C GLN A 82 22.46 14.35 -27.70
N GLU A 83 21.18 14.54 -28.01
CA GLU A 83 20.48 13.80 -29.07
C GLU A 83 20.89 14.29 -30.47
N GLN A 84 21.27 13.33 -31.31
CA GLN A 84 21.08 13.38 -32.76
C GLN A 84 19.78 12.64 -33.11
N PRO A 85 19.12 12.94 -34.24
CA PRO A 85 17.74 12.58 -34.46
C PRO A 85 17.55 11.07 -34.68
N ALA A 86 16.51 10.56 -34.00
CA ALA A 86 15.76 9.32 -34.20
C ALA A 86 16.37 8.29 -35.17
N GLN A 87 17.11 7.34 -34.61
CA GLN A 87 17.22 5.98 -35.14
C GLN A 87 16.53 5.04 -34.15
N GLU A 88 15.80 4.06 -34.68
CA GLU A 88 15.18 2.96 -33.92
C GLU A 88 16.09 2.51 -32.78
N THR A 89 15.68 2.80 -31.55
CA THR A 89 16.45 2.50 -30.35
C THR A 89 16.51 0.97 -30.21
N PRO A 90 17.70 0.37 -30.09
CA PRO A 90 17.80 -1.03 -29.66
C PRO A 90 17.10 -1.18 -28.30
N GLU A 91 16.43 -2.32 -28.08
CA GLU A 91 15.96 -2.72 -26.75
C GLU A 91 17.10 -2.49 -25.74
N GLU A 92 16.88 -1.64 -24.74
CA GLU A 92 17.89 -1.34 -23.73
C GLU A 92 18.12 -2.64 -22.93
N GLU A 93 19.17 -3.38 -23.27
CA GLU A 93 19.59 -4.56 -22.52
C GLU A 93 19.86 -4.16 -21.06
N LYS A 94 19.31 -4.94 -20.12
CA LYS A 94 19.53 -4.75 -18.68
C LYS A 94 21.03 -4.61 -18.40
N ALA A 95 21.46 -3.48 -17.84
CA ALA A 95 22.84 -3.31 -17.42
C ALA A 95 23.18 -4.38 -16.35
N PRO A 96 24.32 -5.09 -16.45
CA PRO A 96 24.54 -6.37 -15.75
C PRO A 96 24.53 -6.33 -14.22
N ASP A 97 24.47 -5.16 -13.57
CA ASP A 97 24.46 -5.03 -12.11
C ASP A 97 23.37 -4.05 -11.61
N ARG A 98 22.37 -3.71 -12.43
CA ARG A 98 21.34 -2.71 -12.07
C ARG A 98 20.06 -3.39 -11.59
N CYS A 99 19.53 -2.92 -10.47
CA CYS A 99 18.22 -3.33 -9.92
C CYS A 99 17.14 -2.34 -10.39
N TYR A 100 16.22 -2.78 -11.25
CA TYR A 100 15.16 -1.94 -11.82
C TYR A 100 13.88 -2.07 -11.00
N MET A 101 13.42 -0.96 -10.42
CA MET A 101 12.22 -0.93 -9.58
C MET A 101 11.20 0.08 -10.11
N VAL A 102 9.94 -0.32 -10.15
CA VAL A 102 8.83 0.54 -10.59
C VAL A 102 7.86 0.70 -9.42
N PHE A 103 7.60 1.95 -9.05
CA PHE A 103 6.67 2.32 -7.99
C PHE A 103 5.40 2.85 -8.63
N ILE A 104 4.27 2.21 -8.33
CA ILE A 104 2.96 2.54 -8.87
C ILE A 104 2.06 2.86 -7.68
N GLY A 105 1.34 3.97 -7.74
CA GLY A 105 0.44 4.32 -6.66
C GLY A 105 -0.24 5.64 -6.86
N ASP A 106 -0.75 6.16 -5.76
CA ASP A 106 -1.45 7.43 -5.77
C ASP A 106 -0.57 8.62 -5.35
N SER A 107 -1.21 9.63 -4.77
CA SER A 107 -0.63 10.74 -4.05
C SER A 107 0.52 10.35 -3.11
N GLN A 108 0.46 9.22 -2.39
CA GLN A 108 1.55 8.85 -1.47
C GLN A 108 2.84 8.52 -2.21
N MET A 109 2.75 7.86 -3.37
CA MET A 109 3.90 7.62 -4.23
C MET A 109 4.38 8.89 -4.93
N GLU A 110 3.46 9.80 -5.30
CA GLU A 110 3.82 11.07 -5.94
C GLU A 110 4.43 12.10 -4.97
N ASN A 111 4.10 12.02 -3.68
CA ASN A 111 4.48 12.99 -2.67
C ASN A 111 6.00 13.10 -2.50
N GLY A 112 6.56 14.27 -2.84
CA GLY A 112 8.00 14.55 -2.78
C GLY A 112 8.75 14.28 -4.08
N LEU A 113 8.06 13.90 -5.17
CA LEU A 113 8.68 13.53 -6.45
C LEU A 113 9.48 14.67 -7.08
N SER A 114 8.99 15.91 -6.98
CA SER A 114 9.66 17.08 -7.57
C SER A 114 11.01 17.38 -6.91
N GLU A 115 11.14 17.04 -5.62
CA GLU A 115 12.34 17.17 -4.81
C GLU A 115 13.18 15.89 -4.76
N ARG A 116 12.72 14.80 -5.40
CA ARG A 116 13.30 13.44 -5.29
C ARG A 116 13.37 12.93 -3.85
N THR A 117 12.36 13.29 -3.06
CA THR A 117 12.19 12.81 -1.68
C THR A 117 10.93 11.95 -1.52
N ASP A 118 10.38 11.49 -2.63
CA ASP A 118 9.36 10.45 -2.67
C ASP A 118 9.93 9.09 -2.26
N ILE A 119 9.03 8.16 -1.93
CA ILE A 119 9.40 6.82 -1.44
C ILE A 119 10.30 6.09 -2.45
N ALA A 120 10.05 6.21 -3.75
CA ALA A 120 10.85 5.51 -4.76
C ALA A 120 12.32 5.96 -4.74
N HIS A 121 12.56 7.28 -4.72
CA HIS A 121 13.92 7.82 -4.67
C HIS A 121 14.60 7.52 -3.32
N LEU A 122 13.87 7.62 -2.20
CA LEU A 122 14.42 7.29 -0.88
C LEU A 122 14.78 5.80 -0.74
N VAL A 123 14.01 4.89 -1.35
CA VAL A 123 14.39 3.48 -1.43
C VAL A 123 15.63 3.30 -2.29
N ALA A 124 15.75 4.02 -3.41
CA ALA A 124 16.91 3.94 -4.30
C ALA A 124 18.23 4.32 -3.61
N GLU A 125 18.20 5.22 -2.62
CA GLU A 125 19.37 5.59 -1.81
C GLU A 125 19.87 4.44 -0.93
N ARG A 126 19.01 3.46 -0.64
CA ARG A 126 19.29 2.33 0.26
C ARG A 126 19.50 1.00 -0.46
N VAL A 127 19.25 0.95 -1.77
CA VAL A 127 19.37 -0.27 -2.58
C VAL A 127 20.53 -0.11 -3.58
N PRO A 128 21.58 -0.96 -3.51
CA PRO A 128 22.73 -0.88 -4.40
C PRO A 128 22.32 -0.93 -5.87
N HIS A 129 22.88 0.00 -6.66
CA HIS A 129 22.66 0.06 -8.11
C HIS A 129 21.20 0.15 -8.55
N ALA A 130 20.32 0.70 -7.71
CA ALA A 130 18.92 0.92 -8.03
C ALA A 130 18.74 1.91 -9.20
N LYS A 131 17.84 1.55 -10.13
CA LYS A 131 17.16 2.50 -11.04
C LYS A 131 15.68 2.44 -10.75
N VAL A 132 15.12 3.57 -10.33
CA VAL A 132 13.70 3.67 -9.97
C VAL A 132 12.91 4.45 -11.00
N TYR A 133 11.68 4.01 -11.24
CA TYR A 133 10.65 4.77 -11.94
C TYR A 133 9.47 4.97 -11.00
N ASN A 134 9.01 6.20 -10.87
CA ASN A 134 7.84 6.53 -10.08
C ASN A 134 6.68 6.88 -11.03
N LEU A 135 5.64 6.07 -10.98
CA LEU A 135 4.40 6.20 -11.75
C LEU A 135 3.23 6.65 -10.85
N GLY A 136 3.52 7.27 -9.71
CA GLY A 136 2.52 7.79 -8.78
C GLY A 136 1.67 8.90 -9.38
N ILE A 137 0.35 8.77 -9.29
CA ILE A 137 -0.60 9.79 -9.76
C ILE A 137 -1.59 10.14 -8.65
N GLY A 138 -1.47 11.36 -8.12
CA GLY A 138 -2.37 11.92 -7.12
C GLY A 138 -3.85 11.78 -7.49
N GLY A 139 -4.63 11.30 -6.54
CA GLY A 139 -6.08 11.12 -6.66
C GLY A 139 -6.54 9.89 -7.44
N THR A 140 -5.63 9.07 -7.99
CA THR A 140 -6.01 7.83 -8.70
C THR A 140 -6.32 6.67 -7.76
N THR A 141 -7.16 5.76 -8.23
CA THR A 141 -7.61 4.55 -7.55
C THR A 141 -6.94 3.30 -8.12
N ALA A 142 -6.95 2.20 -7.36
CA ALA A 142 -6.58 0.90 -7.93
C ALA A 142 -7.64 0.38 -8.91
N CYS A 143 -8.90 0.49 -8.51
CA CYS A 143 -10.02 0.14 -9.37
C CYS A 143 -10.31 1.23 -10.39
N VAL A 144 -11.00 0.85 -11.46
CA VAL A 144 -11.50 1.78 -12.46
C VAL A 144 -12.65 2.56 -11.86
N GLU A 145 -12.64 3.87 -12.03
CA GLU A 145 -13.64 4.78 -11.48
C GLU A 145 -15.06 4.38 -11.93
N MET A 146 -16.05 4.49 -11.04
CA MET A 146 -17.45 4.15 -11.36
C MET A 146 -18.03 4.96 -12.53
N SER A 147 -17.43 6.12 -12.84
CA SER A 147 -17.82 6.95 -13.98
C SER A 147 -17.38 6.38 -15.34
N THR A 148 -16.42 5.46 -15.35
CA THR A 148 -15.83 4.90 -16.57
C THR A 148 -16.64 3.71 -17.03
N SER A 149 -17.61 3.93 -17.92
CA SER A 149 -18.53 2.87 -18.35
C SER A 149 -17.98 1.96 -19.45
N ASP A 150 -16.98 2.42 -20.22
CA ASP A 150 -16.33 1.62 -21.26
C ASP A 150 -14.97 1.14 -20.77
N THR A 151 -14.84 -0.16 -20.51
CA THR A 151 -13.58 -0.79 -20.10
C THR A 151 -12.95 -1.59 -21.25
N ASN A 152 -13.32 -1.31 -22.50
CA ASN A 152 -12.64 -1.84 -23.66
C ASN A 152 -11.28 -1.16 -23.82
N LEU A 153 -10.23 -1.95 -24.02
CA LEU A 153 -8.86 -1.47 -24.18
C LEU A 153 -8.69 -0.51 -25.37
N ASP A 154 -9.45 -0.69 -26.44
CA ASP A 154 -9.42 0.18 -27.62
C ASP A 154 -9.87 1.63 -27.32
N ASN A 155 -10.67 1.82 -26.26
CA ASN A 155 -11.25 3.11 -25.86
C ASN A 155 -10.86 3.50 -24.43
N TRP A 156 -9.83 2.87 -23.86
CA TRP A 156 -9.46 3.07 -22.47
C TRP A 156 -9.03 4.51 -22.21
N ASP A 157 -9.61 5.14 -21.17
CA ASP A 157 -9.33 6.53 -20.79
C ASP A 157 -9.05 6.72 -19.28
N SER A 158 -9.10 5.64 -18.49
CA SER A 158 -8.86 5.70 -17.03
C SER A 158 -7.36 5.72 -16.70
N PRO A 159 -6.86 6.69 -15.90
CA PRO A 159 -5.49 6.72 -15.41
C PRO A 159 -5.28 5.88 -14.13
N SER A 160 -6.26 5.09 -13.70
CA SER A 160 -6.16 4.16 -12.56
C SER A 160 -4.95 3.22 -12.66
N PHE A 161 -4.68 2.47 -11.59
CA PHE A 161 -3.67 1.41 -11.58
C PHE A 161 -3.70 0.52 -12.84
N ASN A 162 -4.91 0.13 -13.28
CA ASN A 162 -5.09 -0.69 -14.48
C ASN A 162 -4.66 0.04 -15.76
N GLY A 163 -4.90 1.35 -15.86
CA GLY A 163 -4.39 2.18 -16.96
C GLY A 163 -2.86 2.16 -17.03
N ILE A 164 -2.18 2.25 -15.88
CA ILE A 164 -0.72 2.17 -15.82
C ILE A 164 -0.24 0.78 -16.27
N CYS A 165 -0.82 -0.29 -15.71
CA CYS A 165 -0.45 -1.67 -16.06
C CYS A 165 -0.69 -2.00 -17.54
N TYR A 166 -1.82 -1.56 -18.11
CA TYR A 166 -2.12 -1.75 -19.52
C TYR A 166 -1.22 -0.88 -20.41
N GLY A 167 -0.84 0.31 -19.96
CA GLY A 167 0.16 1.15 -20.63
C GLY A 167 1.51 0.45 -20.73
N LEU A 168 2.02 -0.10 -19.62
CA LEU A 168 3.25 -0.90 -19.58
C LEU A 168 3.16 -2.14 -20.48
N ALA A 169 1.97 -2.75 -20.56
CA ALA A 169 1.73 -3.89 -21.44
C ALA A 169 1.54 -3.52 -22.92
N GLY A 170 1.56 -2.24 -23.29
CA GLY A 170 1.32 -1.77 -24.65
C GLY A 170 -0.10 -2.02 -25.16
N LYS A 171 -1.08 -2.12 -24.25
CA LYS A 171 -2.48 -2.48 -24.55
C LYS A 171 -3.40 -1.28 -24.82
N ILE A 172 -2.97 -0.05 -24.50
CA ILE A 172 -3.79 1.17 -24.57
C ILE A 172 -3.01 2.35 -25.19
N ASP A 173 -3.71 3.42 -25.55
CA ASP A 173 -3.11 4.68 -25.97
C ASP A 173 -2.56 5.49 -24.77
N VAL A 174 -1.29 5.26 -24.44
CA VAL A 174 -0.59 5.95 -23.35
C VAL A 174 -0.53 7.47 -23.58
N ASP A 175 -0.46 7.94 -24.84
CA ASP A 175 -0.41 9.38 -25.14
C ASP A 175 -1.75 10.06 -24.83
N GLY A 176 -2.87 9.40 -25.14
CA GLY A 176 -4.21 9.87 -24.83
C GLY A 176 -4.53 9.82 -23.33
N VAL A 177 -4.33 8.66 -22.70
CA VAL A 177 -4.70 8.42 -21.29
C VAL A 177 -3.91 9.32 -20.35
N PHE A 178 -2.61 9.49 -20.59
CA PHE A 178 -1.72 10.28 -19.74
C PHE A 178 -1.33 11.62 -20.40
N ALA A 179 -2.23 12.22 -21.18
CA ALA A 179 -1.97 13.48 -21.88
C ALA A 179 -1.50 14.61 -20.93
N ASN A 180 -2.07 14.66 -19.72
CA ASN A 180 -1.77 15.68 -18.70
C ASN A 180 -0.66 15.25 -17.71
N ARG A 181 -0.03 14.09 -17.92
CA ARG A 181 1.02 13.51 -17.06
C ARG A 181 2.21 13.09 -17.91
N GLU A 182 2.93 14.08 -18.41
CA GLU A 182 4.10 13.87 -19.27
C GLU A 182 5.19 13.04 -18.59
N ASP A 183 5.39 13.25 -17.29
CA ASP A 183 6.28 12.48 -16.42
C ASP A 183 5.96 10.98 -16.46
N VAL A 184 4.71 10.61 -16.21
CA VAL A 184 4.25 9.21 -16.20
C VAL A 184 4.29 8.62 -17.60
N ARG A 185 3.82 9.37 -18.60
CA ARG A 185 3.82 8.96 -20.01
C ARG A 185 5.23 8.65 -20.51
N HIS A 186 6.20 9.48 -20.18
CA HIS A 186 7.59 9.25 -20.54
C HIS A 186 8.16 8.04 -19.80
N ALA A 187 7.90 7.91 -18.50
CA ALA A 187 8.37 6.77 -17.72
C ALA A 187 7.81 5.44 -18.24
N ILE A 188 6.50 5.34 -18.54
CA ILE A 188 5.88 4.13 -19.13
C ILE A 188 6.56 3.75 -20.45
N LYS A 189 6.90 4.73 -21.29
CA LYS A 189 7.58 4.50 -22.58
C LYS A 189 9.06 4.12 -22.44
N GLU A 190 9.72 4.53 -21.36
CA GLU A 190 11.12 4.19 -21.06
C GLU A 190 11.25 2.79 -20.43
N ILE A 191 10.28 2.38 -19.61
CA ILE A 191 10.31 1.09 -18.92
C ILE A 191 10.23 -0.04 -19.93
N ASN A 192 11.21 -0.95 -19.87
CA ASN A 192 11.14 -2.26 -20.49
C ASN A 192 10.64 -3.28 -19.44
N PRO A 193 9.39 -3.77 -19.52
CA PRO A 193 8.85 -4.68 -18.49
C PRO A 193 9.67 -5.97 -18.33
N ALA A 194 10.37 -6.43 -19.37
CA ALA A 194 11.18 -7.64 -19.31
C ALA A 194 12.43 -7.50 -18.42
N THR A 195 12.84 -6.27 -18.07
CA THR A 195 14.02 -6.00 -17.24
C THR A 195 13.69 -5.54 -15.83
N VAL A 196 12.42 -5.31 -15.52
CA VAL A 196 11.97 -4.89 -14.19
C VAL A 196 12.18 -6.03 -13.19
N ASP A 197 12.81 -5.72 -12.06
CA ASP A 197 13.07 -6.65 -10.96
C ASP A 197 11.99 -6.57 -9.88
N TYR A 198 11.47 -5.36 -9.61
CA TYR A 198 10.47 -5.12 -8.57
C TYR A 198 9.37 -4.17 -9.04
N TYR A 199 8.12 -4.50 -8.73
CA TYR A 199 7.00 -3.55 -8.72
C TYR A 199 6.56 -3.33 -7.28
N PHE A 200 6.42 -2.07 -6.88
CA PHE A 200 5.81 -1.66 -5.62
C PHE A 200 4.47 -0.99 -5.94
N ILE A 201 3.38 -1.46 -5.33
CA ILE A 201 2.02 -1.02 -5.64
C ILE A 201 1.35 -0.52 -4.37
N GLU A 202 1.00 0.75 -4.31
CA GLU A 202 0.31 1.36 -3.16
C GLU A 202 -0.99 2.03 -3.61
N TYR A 203 -2.12 1.54 -3.09
CA TYR A 203 -3.45 2.10 -3.34
C TYR A 203 -4.42 1.73 -2.21
N GLY A 204 -5.56 2.41 -2.19
CA GLY A 204 -6.69 2.10 -1.29
C GLY A 204 -7.25 3.34 -0.61
N ALA A 205 -6.45 4.38 -0.41
CA ALA A 205 -6.91 5.64 0.19
C ALA A 205 -7.93 6.33 -0.72
N ASN A 206 -7.61 6.53 -2.01
CA ASN A 206 -8.55 7.11 -2.95
C ASN A 206 -9.77 6.21 -3.21
N ASP A 207 -9.58 4.90 -3.25
CA ASP A 207 -10.69 3.94 -3.38
C ASP A 207 -11.67 4.09 -2.20
N PHE A 208 -11.16 4.31 -0.99
CA PHE A 208 -11.94 4.64 0.19
C PHE A 208 -12.60 6.02 0.08
N PHE A 209 -11.87 7.10 -0.24
CA PHE A 209 -12.49 8.43 -0.35
C PHE A 209 -13.58 8.50 -1.44
N GLN A 210 -13.41 7.73 -2.51
CA GLN A 210 -14.37 7.64 -3.62
C GLN A 210 -15.46 6.58 -3.42
N LYS A 211 -15.48 5.90 -2.27
CA LYS A 211 -16.49 4.88 -1.93
C LYS A 211 -16.56 3.74 -2.95
N MET A 212 -15.39 3.31 -3.43
CA MET A 212 -15.30 2.20 -4.36
C MET A 212 -15.63 0.88 -3.65
N PRO A 213 -16.45 -0.01 -4.24
CA PRO A 213 -16.75 -1.32 -3.66
C PRO A 213 -15.48 -2.13 -3.39
N LEU A 214 -15.44 -2.87 -2.27
CA LEU A 214 -14.29 -3.71 -1.94
C LEU A 214 -14.13 -4.89 -2.92
N ASP A 215 -15.24 -5.56 -3.24
CA ASP A 215 -15.26 -6.75 -4.08
C ASP A 215 -16.67 -7.00 -4.65
N ASN A 216 -16.82 -8.12 -5.37
CA ASN A 216 -18.06 -8.47 -6.05
C ASN A 216 -19.24 -8.75 -5.10
N THR A 217 -19.03 -8.96 -3.79
CA THR A 217 -20.15 -9.05 -2.83
C THR A 217 -20.87 -7.72 -2.66
N GLN A 218 -20.21 -6.62 -3.01
CA GLN A 218 -20.74 -5.26 -2.97
C GLN A 218 -21.06 -4.70 -4.38
N HIS A 219 -20.64 -5.39 -5.44
CA HIS A 219 -20.85 -4.98 -6.82
C HIS A 219 -20.88 -6.17 -7.80
N ASP A 220 -22.07 -6.56 -8.28
CA ASP A 220 -22.24 -7.68 -9.23
C ASP A 220 -21.87 -7.34 -10.70
N GLY A 221 -21.21 -6.20 -10.95
CA GLY A 221 -20.89 -5.70 -12.29
C GLY A 221 -19.51 -6.10 -12.79
N ASN A 222 -18.82 -5.17 -13.44
CA ASN A 222 -17.45 -5.38 -13.91
C ASN A 222 -16.50 -5.38 -12.71
N ASP A 223 -15.72 -6.44 -12.55
CA ASP A 223 -14.79 -6.63 -11.42
C ASP A 223 -13.75 -5.51 -11.31
N LEU A 224 -13.40 -4.89 -12.45
CA LEU A 224 -12.54 -3.71 -12.53
C LEU A 224 -13.02 -2.51 -11.71
N HIS A 225 -14.31 -2.41 -11.39
CA HIS A 225 -14.87 -1.36 -10.53
C HIS A 225 -14.82 -1.69 -9.04
N THR A 226 -14.24 -2.83 -8.67
CA THR A 226 -14.04 -3.23 -7.28
C THR A 226 -12.57 -3.14 -6.92
N PHE A 227 -12.27 -2.77 -5.68
CA PHE A 227 -10.89 -2.62 -5.22
C PHE A 227 -10.08 -3.92 -5.40
N TYR A 228 -10.64 -5.05 -4.98
CA TYR A 228 -10.04 -6.37 -5.17
C TYR A 228 -9.81 -6.68 -6.66
N GLY A 229 -10.85 -6.57 -7.50
CA GLY A 229 -10.75 -6.93 -8.92
C GLY A 229 -9.82 -6.00 -9.69
N GLY A 230 -9.78 -4.72 -9.32
CA GLY A 230 -8.83 -3.74 -9.86
C GLY A 230 -7.38 -4.12 -9.57
N LEU A 231 -7.06 -4.43 -8.30
CA LEU A 231 -5.72 -4.88 -7.93
C LEU A 231 -5.36 -6.22 -8.59
N GLU A 232 -6.24 -7.22 -8.50
CA GLU A 232 -6.04 -8.55 -9.08
C GLU A 232 -5.71 -8.46 -10.58
N ARG A 233 -6.49 -7.67 -11.33
CA ARG A 233 -6.29 -7.54 -12.78
C ARG A 233 -5.00 -6.84 -13.16
N GLY A 234 -4.64 -5.76 -12.46
CA GLY A 234 -3.40 -5.05 -12.71
C GLY A 234 -2.19 -5.91 -12.39
N ILE A 235 -2.20 -6.62 -11.25
CA ILE A 235 -1.13 -7.54 -10.85
C ILE A 235 -1.01 -8.71 -11.84
N ALA A 236 -2.12 -9.29 -12.28
CA ALA A 236 -2.11 -10.33 -13.31
C ALA A 236 -1.45 -9.83 -14.61
N THR A 237 -1.71 -8.58 -15.00
CA THR A 237 -1.07 -7.95 -16.16
C THR A 237 0.43 -7.77 -15.94
N LEU A 238 0.87 -7.31 -14.77
CA LEU A 238 2.30 -7.18 -14.45
C LEU A 238 3.02 -8.54 -14.47
N LYS A 239 2.40 -9.60 -13.91
CA LYS A 239 2.95 -10.96 -13.97
C LYS A 239 3.06 -11.49 -15.40
N GLU A 240 2.14 -11.10 -16.30
CA GLU A 240 2.20 -11.46 -17.72
C GLU A 240 3.42 -10.84 -18.42
N ILE A 241 3.65 -9.55 -18.21
CA ILE A 241 4.69 -8.79 -18.94
C ILE A 241 6.07 -8.83 -18.27
N SER A 242 6.11 -9.16 -16.97
CA SER A 242 7.32 -9.22 -16.15
C SER A 242 7.33 -10.50 -15.29
N PRO A 243 7.39 -11.70 -15.88
CA PRO A 243 7.22 -12.96 -15.16
C PRO A 243 8.35 -13.29 -14.17
N GLN A 244 9.43 -12.51 -14.13
CA GLN A 244 10.53 -12.66 -13.17
C GLN A 244 10.53 -11.57 -12.09
N ALA A 245 9.73 -10.52 -12.25
CA ALA A 245 9.66 -9.44 -11.29
C ALA A 245 8.97 -9.91 -10.00
N LYS A 246 9.48 -9.43 -8.87
CA LYS A 246 8.78 -9.52 -7.59
C LYS A 246 7.78 -8.37 -7.53
N ILE A 247 6.59 -8.66 -7.01
CA ILE A 247 5.54 -7.65 -6.83
C ILE A 247 5.34 -7.50 -5.33
N VAL A 248 5.31 -6.25 -4.87
CA VAL A 248 5.09 -5.86 -3.49
C VAL A 248 3.82 -5.02 -3.43
N ILE A 249 2.80 -5.50 -2.71
CA ILE A 249 1.61 -4.71 -2.40
C ILE A 249 1.83 -4.00 -1.08
N MET A 250 1.79 -2.67 -1.12
CA MET A 250 1.74 -1.81 0.05
C MET A 250 0.28 -1.52 0.37
N THR A 251 -0.15 -1.80 1.60
CA THR A 251 -1.48 -1.36 2.06
C THR A 251 -1.52 0.18 2.15
N PRO A 252 -2.71 0.82 2.11
CA PRO A 252 -2.81 2.24 2.38
C PRO A 252 -2.36 2.53 3.83
N PHE A 253 -1.86 3.73 4.06
CA PHE A 253 -1.39 4.16 5.38
C PHE A 253 -2.55 4.46 6.34
N TYR A 254 -2.29 4.32 7.64
CA TYR A 254 -3.15 4.84 8.69
C TYR A 254 -3.39 6.36 8.50
N GLY A 255 -4.60 6.81 8.79
CA GLY A 255 -5.04 8.17 8.61
C GLY A 255 -5.94 8.67 9.73
N ILE A 256 -5.98 9.99 9.85
CA ILE A 256 -6.79 10.76 10.80
C ILE A 256 -7.77 11.63 10.02
N TYR A 257 -9.05 11.50 10.33
CA TYR A 257 -10.10 12.12 9.53
C TYR A 257 -10.84 13.23 10.25
N THR A 258 -11.23 14.22 9.46
CA THR A 258 -12.04 15.36 9.89
C THR A 258 -13.25 15.57 8.98
N ASP A 259 -14.29 16.22 9.50
CA ASP A 259 -15.40 16.70 8.68
C ASP A 259 -15.02 17.96 7.89
N GLY A 260 -15.95 18.44 7.05
CA GLY A 260 -15.75 19.67 6.27
C GLY A 260 -15.54 20.95 7.08
N ASN A 261 -15.71 20.92 8.40
CA ASN A 261 -15.44 22.04 9.32
C ASN A 261 -14.12 21.83 10.12
N GLY A 262 -13.37 20.77 9.84
CA GLY A 262 -12.14 20.41 10.55
C GLY A 262 -12.38 19.74 11.91
N LYS A 263 -13.61 19.28 12.20
CA LYS A 263 -13.88 18.53 13.43
C LYS A 263 -13.37 17.10 13.28
N TYR A 264 -12.58 16.63 14.23
CA TYR A 264 -12.13 15.24 14.32
C TYR A 264 -13.31 14.26 14.29
N LEU A 265 -13.23 13.28 13.38
CA LEU A 265 -14.21 12.21 13.21
C LEU A 265 -13.71 10.88 13.78
N GLY A 266 -12.41 10.60 13.67
CA GLY A 266 -11.82 9.32 14.02
C GLY A 266 -10.67 8.99 13.08
N ASP A 267 -10.24 7.72 13.10
CA ASP A 267 -9.13 7.22 12.30
C ASP A 267 -9.54 6.09 11.34
N SER A 268 -8.55 5.52 10.63
CA SER A 268 -8.70 4.43 9.66
C SER A 268 -9.46 3.20 10.14
N TYR A 269 -9.56 2.96 11.45
CA TYR A 269 -10.25 1.78 12.00
C TYR A 269 -11.71 2.05 12.39
N ILE A 270 -12.07 3.33 12.58
CA ILE A 270 -13.38 3.71 13.14
C ILE A 270 -14.24 4.42 12.09
N VAL A 271 -13.62 5.25 11.24
CA VAL A 271 -14.37 6.04 10.27
C VAL A 271 -14.69 5.19 9.04
N SER A 272 -15.98 5.06 8.74
CA SER A 272 -16.48 4.43 7.53
C SER A 272 -16.92 5.49 6.52
N ASN A 273 -16.60 5.25 5.25
CA ASN A 273 -17.10 6.04 4.12
C ASN A 273 -18.55 5.69 3.71
N GLY A 274 -19.18 4.72 4.39
CA GLY A 274 -20.49 4.13 4.06
C GLY A 274 -20.42 2.83 3.24
N VAL A 275 -19.24 2.48 2.71
CA VAL A 275 -18.90 1.17 2.14
C VAL A 275 -18.16 0.35 3.20
N ASP A 276 -17.04 0.88 3.69
CA ASP A 276 -16.26 0.29 4.77
C ASP A 276 -15.27 1.30 5.37
N THR A 277 -14.37 0.87 6.25
CA THR A 277 -13.25 1.63 6.83
C THR A 277 -12.00 1.49 5.98
N LEU A 278 -11.06 2.46 6.01
CA LEU A 278 -9.79 2.34 5.27
C LEU A 278 -8.98 1.12 5.72
N ALA A 279 -9.04 0.75 7.01
CA ALA A 279 -8.44 -0.48 7.51
C ALA A 279 -8.98 -1.75 6.81
N ASN A 280 -10.24 -1.76 6.39
CA ASN A 280 -10.81 -2.87 5.62
C ASN A 280 -10.39 -2.85 4.14
N TYR A 281 -10.12 -1.69 3.54
CA TYR A 281 -9.42 -1.63 2.24
C TYR A 281 -8.01 -2.20 2.39
N ALA A 282 -7.26 -1.83 3.45
CA ALA A 282 -5.93 -2.41 3.72
C ALA A 282 -5.98 -3.94 3.84
N ARG A 283 -6.91 -4.48 4.64
CA ARG A 283 -7.12 -5.93 4.72
C ARG A 283 -7.47 -6.56 3.38
N LYS A 284 -8.24 -5.88 2.53
CA LYS A 284 -8.57 -6.38 1.20
C LYS A 284 -7.35 -6.41 0.28
N ALA A 285 -6.44 -5.44 0.36
CA ALA A 285 -5.18 -5.47 -0.37
C ALA A 285 -4.29 -6.64 0.08
N LEU A 286 -4.24 -6.95 1.39
CA LEU A 286 -3.54 -8.14 1.91
C LEU A 286 -4.14 -9.45 1.40
N ASN A 287 -5.47 -9.55 1.31
CA ASN A 287 -6.11 -10.72 0.70
C ASN A 287 -5.66 -10.89 -0.76
N VAL A 288 -5.61 -9.80 -1.54
CA VAL A 288 -5.08 -9.86 -2.91
C VAL A 288 -3.62 -10.31 -2.93
N ALA A 289 -2.81 -9.85 -1.97
CA ALA A 289 -1.41 -10.26 -1.88
C ALA A 289 -1.27 -11.78 -1.71
N ASP A 290 -2.05 -12.35 -0.79
CA ASP A 290 -2.11 -13.80 -0.51
C ASP A 290 -2.66 -14.58 -1.71
N ASP A 291 -3.83 -14.19 -2.23
CA ASP A 291 -4.49 -14.87 -3.35
C ASP A 291 -3.65 -14.84 -4.64
N MET A 292 -2.90 -13.75 -4.85
CA MET A 292 -2.02 -13.60 -5.99
C MET A 292 -0.62 -14.16 -5.77
N ASP A 293 -0.23 -14.62 -4.58
CA ASP A 293 1.15 -15.04 -4.25
C ASP A 293 2.17 -13.95 -4.62
N VAL A 294 2.04 -12.79 -3.96
CA VAL A 294 2.96 -11.65 -4.05
C VAL A 294 3.32 -11.16 -2.64
N ILE A 295 4.36 -10.34 -2.52
CA ILE A 295 4.86 -9.88 -1.22
C ILE A 295 3.92 -8.79 -0.69
N ASP A 296 3.56 -8.86 0.58
CA ASP A 296 2.87 -7.77 1.27
C ASP A 296 3.84 -6.88 2.05
N PHE A 297 3.48 -5.60 2.14
CA PHE A 297 4.09 -4.62 3.03
C PHE A 297 2.96 -3.83 3.70
N ASP A 298 2.61 -4.21 4.93
CA ASP A 298 1.39 -3.70 5.58
C ASP A 298 1.58 -2.34 6.27
N CYS A 299 1.52 -1.25 5.51
CA CYS A 299 1.55 0.12 6.04
C CYS A 299 0.44 0.49 7.05
N MET A 300 -0.60 -0.33 7.21
CA MET A 300 -1.74 -0.07 8.10
C MET A 300 -1.61 -0.79 9.44
N ASN A 301 -1.40 -2.11 9.42
CA ASN A 301 -1.42 -2.94 10.64
C ASN A 301 -0.05 -3.48 11.04
N ASP A 302 1.00 -3.24 10.24
CA ASP A 302 2.34 -3.70 10.55
C ASP A 302 2.85 -3.06 11.85
N LYS A 303 3.57 -3.86 12.62
CA LYS A 303 4.21 -3.46 13.86
C LYS A 303 5.65 -3.01 13.65
N ARG A 304 6.14 -2.86 12.41
CA ARG A 304 7.50 -2.41 12.08
C ARG A 304 7.73 -0.89 12.18
N PHE A 305 6.67 -0.09 12.26
CA PHE A 305 6.79 1.32 12.61
C PHE A 305 5.60 1.79 13.43
N ASP A 306 5.78 2.88 14.14
CA ASP A 306 4.85 3.34 15.18
C ASP A 306 3.86 4.37 14.67
N LEU A 307 3.27 4.22 13.48
CA LEU A 307 2.24 5.14 12.96
C LEU A 307 0.86 4.81 13.53
N TYR A 308 0.40 5.64 14.47
CA TYR A 308 -0.94 5.59 15.07
C TYR A 308 -1.28 6.98 15.65
N LEU A 309 -2.44 7.12 16.31
CA LEU A 309 -2.96 8.40 16.78
C LEU A 309 -1.92 9.29 17.50
N ASP A 310 -1.12 8.74 18.42
CA ASP A 310 -0.19 9.55 19.24
C ASP A 310 1.04 10.04 18.46
N THR A 311 1.37 9.42 17.33
CA THR A 311 2.54 9.74 16.49
C THR A 311 2.15 10.30 15.11
N ALA A 312 0.84 10.33 14.81
CA ALA A 312 0.30 10.71 13.51
C ALA A 312 0.80 12.08 13.05
N ASP A 313 0.94 13.06 13.95
CA ASP A 313 1.42 14.41 13.60
C ASP A 313 2.88 14.45 13.11
N GLU A 314 3.70 13.45 13.46
CA GLU A 314 5.07 13.32 12.95
C GLU A 314 5.11 12.62 11.59
N TYR A 315 4.23 11.65 11.39
CA TYR A 315 4.14 10.86 10.16
C TYR A 315 3.32 11.53 9.07
N LEU A 316 2.25 12.25 9.41
CA LEU A 316 1.22 12.74 8.48
C LEU A 316 1.17 14.26 8.48
N MET A 317 1.18 14.87 7.30
CA MET A 317 1.15 16.34 7.16
C MET A 317 -0.26 16.93 7.25
N ASP A 318 -1.27 16.15 6.89
CA ASP A 318 -2.68 16.58 6.77
C ASP A 318 -3.67 15.52 7.23
N GLY A 319 -3.19 14.56 8.03
CA GLY A 319 -3.97 13.40 8.46
C GLY A 319 -4.00 12.25 7.45
N THR A 320 -3.46 12.41 6.24
CA THR A 320 -3.40 11.33 5.24
C THR A 320 -2.00 11.17 4.66
N HIS A 321 -1.38 12.25 4.17
CA HIS A 321 -0.14 12.18 3.40
C HIS A 321 1.09 12.16 4.30
N LEU A 322 2.06 11.30 3.97
CA LEU A 322 3.28 11.17 4.77
C LEU A 322 4.14 12.44 4.71
N THR A 323 4.65 12.91 5.86
CA THR A 323 5.75 13.88 5.93
C THR A 323 7.02 13.31 5.31
N LEU A 324 8.03 14.14 5.07
CA LEU A 324 9.36 13.66 4.65
C LEU A 324 9.90 12.61 5.63
N LYS A 325 9.79 12.88 6.94
CA LYS A 325 10.26 11.97 7.99
C LYS A 325 9.51 10.63 7.91
N GLY A 326 8.18 10.66 7.75
CA GLY A 326 7.37 9.46 7.55
C GLY A 326 7.79 8.67 6.31
N ARG A 327 8.02 9.32 5.18
CA ARG A 327 8.51 8.67 3.94
C ARG A 327 9.88 8.03 4.12
N GLN A 328 10.79 8.68 4.86
CA GLN A 328 12.12 8.13 5.15
C GLN A 328 12.06 6.86 6.03
N VAL A 329 11.16 6.83 7.03
CA VAL A 329 10.89 5.63 7.84
C VAL A 329 10.39 4.49 6.94
N VAL A 330 9.37 4.75 6.13
CA VAL A 330 8.79 3.76 5.22
C VAL A 330 9.81 3.26 4.21
N ALA A 331 10.58 4.17 3.59
CA ALA A 331 11.59 3.81 2.61
C ALA A 331 12.73 2.96 3.20
N ARG A 332 13.13 3.18 4.45
CA ARG A 332 14.10 2.32 5.15
C ARG A 332 13.57 0.90 5.25
N LEU A 333 12.37 0.73 5.78
CA LEU A 333 11.76 -0.60 5.96
C LEU A 333 11.48 -1.29 4.62
N LEU A 334 11.01 -0.54 3.62
CA LEU A 334 10.69 -1.06 2.30
C LEU A 334 11.95 -1.53 1.55
N ALA A 335 13.08 -0.85 1.74
CA ALA A 335 14.36 -1.21 1.12
C ALA A 335 14.91 -2.58 1.58
N HIS A 336 14.50 -3.06 2.76
CA HIS A 336 14.88 -4.40 3.22
C HIS A 336 14.37 -5.52 2.30
N ILE A 337 13.27 -5.32 1.57
CA ILE A 337 12.73 -6.31 0.65
C ILE A 337 13.71 -6.59 -0.51
N PRO A 338 14.03 -5.62 -1.40
CA PRO A 338 14.98 -5.86 -2.47
C PRO A 338 16.36 -6.20 -1.92
N ASN A 339 16.81 -5.58 -0.82
CA ASN A 339 18.12 -5.89 -0.26
C ASN A 339 18.22 -7.34 0.23
N PHE A 340 17.17 -7.92 0.79
CA PHE A 340 17.16 -9.33 1.15
C PHE A 340 17.23 -10.23 -0.09
N TYR A 341 16.37 -9.99 -1.08
CA TYR A 341 16.28 -10.85 -2.27
C TYR A 341 17.48 -10.74 -3.20
N GLU A 342 18.15 -9.59 -3.22
CA GLU A 342 19.41 -9.36 -3.94
C GLU A 342 20.65 -9.74 -3.11
N GLU A 343 20.48 -10.39 -1.95
CA GLU A 343 21.56 -10.84 -1.06
C GLU A 343 22.46 -9.69 -0.54
N ASN A 344 21.95 -8.46 -0.50
CA ASN A 344 22.62 -7.29 0.09
C ASN A 344 22.50 -7.28 1.62
N GLU A 345 21.35 -7.73 2.12
CA GLU A 345 21.00 -7.79 3.53
C GLU A 345 20.48 -9.17 3.91
N PRO A 346 20.59 -9.53 5.20
CA PRO A 346 20.05 -10.78 5.69
C PRO A 346 18.55 -10.69 5.98
N TYR A 347 17.87 -11.84 6.00
CA TYR A 347 16.42 -11.94 6.26
C TYR A 347 16.02 -11.29 7.60
N GLU A 348 16.89 -11.35 8.62
CA GLU A 348 16.64 -10.75 9.92
C GLU A 348 16.36 -9.25 9.86
N TYR A 349 16.92 -8.52 8.90
CA TYR A 349 16.69 -7.07 8.78
C TYR A 349 15.26 -6.79 8.32
N LEU A 350 14.76 -7.59 7.36
CA LEU A 350 13.39 -7.52 6.88
C LEU A 350 12.36 -7.78 8.00
N GLU A 351 12.69 -8.67 8.95
CA GLU A 351 11.79 -9.11 10.02
C GLU A 351 11.88 -8.29 11.32
N GLN A 352 13.07 -7.76 11.65
CA GLN A 352 13.34 -7.23 12.99
C GLN A 352 13.49 -5.72 13.05
N ASP A 353 13.66 -5.02 11.94
CA ASP A 353 13.76 -3.56 11.98
C ASP A 353 12.41 -2.98 12.42
N TYR A 354 12.45 -2.29 13.56
CA TYR A 354 11.33 -1.58 14.13
C TYR A 354 11.74 -0.14 14.38
N ILE A 355 10.99 0.79 13.79
CA ILE A 355 11.31 2.21 13.86
C ILE A 355 10.28 2.94 14.70
N LYS A 356 10.75 3.62 15.76
CA LYS A 356 10.01 4.67 16.44
C LYS A 356 10.36 6.00 15.82
N ILE A 357 9.37 6.73 15.32
CA ILE A 357 9.64 7.99 14.62
C ILE A 357 10.35 9.01 15.50
N ALA A 358 10.07 9.03 16.80
CA ALA A 358 10.71 9.93 17.75
C ALA A 358 12.24 9.72 17.84
N ASP A 359 12.71 8.48 17.63
CA ASP A 359 14.12 8.08 17.71
C ASP A 359 14.78 7.95 16.32
N PHE A 360 14.02 8.18 15.25
CA PHE A 360 14.48 7.94 13.88
C PHE A 360 15.55 8.93 13.43
N ASP A 361 16.69 8.39 13.00
CA ASP A 361 17.76 9.10 12.30
C ASP A 361 17.83 8.61 10.84
N PRO A 362 17.63 9.49 9.84
CA PRO A 362 17.67 9.09 8.44
C PRO A 362 19.05 8.59 7.98
N GLU A 363 20.13 8.96 8.66
CA GLU A 363 21.49 8.50 8.32
C GLU A 363 21.84 7.16 8.98
N GLU A 364 20.98 6.66 9.88
CA GLU A 364 21.19 5.39 10.54
C GLU A 364 20.82 4.21 9.62
N TYR A 365 21.65 3.16 9.69
CA TYR A 365 21.36 1.85 9.13
C TYR A 365 20.99 0.89 10.26
N PHE A 366 20.01 0.02 10.01
CA PHE A 366 19.63 -1.01 10.98
C PHE A 366 20.81 -1.94 11.26
N MET A 367 20.95 -2.30 12.53
CA MET A 367 21.98 -3.21 13.01
C MET A 367 21.33 -4.26 13.92
N VAL A 368 21.64 -5.53 13.70
CA VAL A 368 21.20 -6.58 14.61
C VAL A 368 22.15 -6.63 15.81
N PRO A 369 21.64 -6.61 17.06
CA PRO A 369 22.47 -6.74 18.26
C PRO A 369 23.30 -8.02 18.22
N ASN A 370 24.57 -7.95 18.64
CA ASN A 370 25.45 -9.13 18.68
C ASN A 370 24.89 -10.32 19.48
N SER A 371 24.01 -10.05 20.45
CA SER A 371 23.30 -11.06 21.25
C SER A 371 22.14 -11.75 20.53
N GLU A 372 21.59 -11.10 19.49
CA GLU A 372 20.46 -11.58 18.70
C GLU A 372 20.90 -12.23 17.39
N LEU A 373 22.18 -12.08 17.04
CA LEU A 373 22.86 -12.91 16.05
C LEU A 373 22.93 -14.36 16.57
N LYS A 374 21.87 -15.13 16.34
CA LYS A 374 21.65 -16.45 16.96
C LYS A 374 22.55 -17.57 16.41
N GLU A 375 23.37 -17.31 15.39
CA GLU A 375 24.25 -18.32 14.81
C GLU A 375 25.66 -17.82 14.54
N ALA A 376 26.66 -18.61 14.96
CA ALA A 376 28.08 -18.33 14.67
C ALA A 376 28.37 -18.23 13.16
N ASN A 377 27.56 -18.89 12.31
CA ASN A 377 27.68 -18.81 10.86
C ASN A 377 27.20 -17.47 10.29
N PHE A 378 26.20 -16.84 10.90
CA PHE A 378 25.69 -15.54 10.47
C PHE A 378 26.73 -14.44 10.68
N ASN A 379 27.34 -14.39 11.88
CA ASN A 379 28.47 -13.50 12.17
C ASN A 379 29.64 -13.73 11.24
N LYS A 380 29.91 -15.00 10.93
CA LYS A 380 30.96 -15.37 9.99
C LYS A 380 30.64 -14.87 8.57
N LEU A 381 29.41 -15.06 8.09
CA LEU A 381 28.95 -14.61 6.77
C LEU A 381 29.05 -13.08 6.63
N ILE A 382 28.61 -12.33 7.64
CA ILE A 382 28.75 -10.87 7.67
C ILE A 382 30.24 -10.47 7.58
N ARG A 383 31.11 -11.08 8.40
CA ARG A 383 32.56 -10.79 8.39
C ARG A 383 33.28 -11.21 7.11
N GLU A 384 32.77 -12.23 6.44
CA GLU A 384 33.30 -12.71 5.15
C GLU A 384 32.72 -11.93 3.95
N GLY A 385 31.89 -10.91 4.22
CA GLY A 385 31.32 -10.03 3.18
C GLY A 385 30.13 -10.64 2.43
N GLY A 386 29.45 -11.63 3.01
CA GLY A 386 28.31 -12.30 2.39
C GLY A 386 27.07 -11.42 2.23
N PHE A 387 26.95 -10.35 3.03
CA PHE A 387 25.90 -9.34 2.92
C PHE A 387 26.56 -7.95 2.93
N PRO A 388 26.77 -7.32 1.76
CA PRO A 388 27.48 -6.03 1.63
C PRO A 388 26.96 -4.91 2.55
N LEU A 389 25.66 -4.91 2.87
CA LEU A 389 25.04 -3.88 3.70
C LEU A 389 24.88 -4.27 5.18
N ALA A 390 25.09 -5.54 5.55
CA ALA A 390 24.97 -5.96 6.94
C ALA A 390 26.06 -5.33 7.83
N ARG A 391 25.69 -4.99 9.08
CA ARG A 391 26.54 -4.39 10.11
C ARG A 391 26.32 -5.05 11.48
N GLU A 392 27.39 -5.23 12.26
CA GLU A 392 27.34 -5.70 13.66
C GLU A 392 27.12 -4.50 14.61
N HIS A 393 26.21 -4.62 15.59
CA HIS A 393 26.03 -3.57 16.60
C HIS A 393 27.31 -3.44 17.46
N GLY A 394 28.03 -2.33 17.31
CA GLY A 394 29.29 -2.06 18.02
C GLY A 394 30.56 -2.14 17.15
N ALA A 395 30.43 -2.39 15.84
CA ALA A 395 31.48 -2.07 14.88
C ALA A 395 31.44 -0.57 14.54
N ALA A 396 31.60 0.29 15.55
CA ALA A 396 32.19 1.60 15.26
C ALA A 396 33.57 1.28 14.68
N ASP A 397 33.84 1.78 13.47
CA ASP A 397 35.08 1.53 12.74
C ASP A 397 36.30 1.55 13.68
N ASP A 398 36.91 0.38 13.90
CA ASP A 398 38.30 0.32 14.32
C ASP A 398 39.16 0.69 13.08
N ASN A 399 39.17 1.99 12.73
CA ASN A 399 40.13 2.60 11.80
C ASN A 399 40.68 3.91 12.34
#